data_AF-C1G7A0-F1
#
_entry.id   AF-C1G7A0-F1
#
_cell.length_a   1.000
_cell.length_b   1.000
_cell.length_c   1.000
_cell.angle_alpha   90.00
_cell.angle_beta   90.00
_cell.angle_gamma   90.00
#
_symmetry.space_group_name_H-M   'P 1'
#
loop_
_entity.id
_entity.type
_entity.pdbx_description
1 polymer ?
#
loop_
_entity_poly.entity_id
_entity_poly.type
_entity_poly.pdbx_seq_one_letter_code
_entity_poly.pdbx_strand_id
1 'polypeptide(L)'
;MLVTGTERGGAEDKAGDVGEENTTLSRFCPGYTGTKIQVLNVDTFDAGIQELSNNSNPSSTTMTEPTPPAPVAVLNMASDFALGGEWLGGARAQEEALCRRSTLTVSLKQSFYPTPANAVIYSHAVMIF
;
A
#
# COMPACT_ATOMS: atom_id res chain seq x y z
N MET A 1 -5.24 -2.79 -6.26
CA MET A 1 -4.05 -1.99 -6.67
C MET A 1 -3.25 -1.72 -5.41
N LEU A 2 -2.11 -2.39 -5.24
CA LEU A 2 -1.21 -2.14 -4.11
C LEU A 2 -0.23 -1.05 -4.58
N VAL A 3 -0.22 0.10 -3.93
CA VAL A 3 0.77 1.16 -4.21
C VAL A 3 1.81 1.09 -3.11
N THR A 4 3.01 0.63 -3.45
CA THR A 4 4.13 0.51 -2.50
C THR A 4 5.18 1.55 -2.88
N GLY A 5 5.48 2.47 -1.96
CA GLY A 5 6.64 3.35 -2.07
C GLY A 5 7.86 2.61 -1.54
N THR A 6 8.83 2.31 -2.38
CA THR A 6 10.12 1.75 -1.95
C THR A 6 11.25 2.60 -2.51
N GLU A 7 12.14 3.07 -1.63
CA GLU A 7 13.33 3.84 -2.01
C GLU A 7 14.45 2.89 -2.45
N ARG A 8 15.14 3.22 -3.55
CA ARG A 8 16.45 2.65 -3.89
C ARG A 8 17.38 3.76 -4.34
N GLY A 9 18.38 4.04 -3.51
CA GLY A 9 19.53 4.86 -3.88
C GLY A 9 20.45 4.08 -4.84
N GLY A 10 20.95 4.79 -5.85
CA GLY A 10 21.92 4.29 -6.81
C GLY A 10 22.12 5.32 -7.91
N ALA A 11 23.08 6.22 -7.70
CA ALA A 11 23.49 7.22 -8.67
C ALA A 11 24.35 6.61 -9.79
N GLU A 12 24.39 7.35 -10.91
CA GLU A 12 25.37 7.37 -12.01
C GLU A 12 24.85 6.92 -13.37
N ASP A 13 24.47 7.91 -14.19
CA ASP A 13 24.96 8.01 -15.57
C ASP A 13 24.90 9.47 -16.06
N LYS A 14 26.05 9.99 -16.50
CA LYS A 14 26.19 11.30 -17.15
C LYS A 14 26.11 11.14 -18.66
N ALA A 15 25.25 11.91 -19.32
CA ALA A 15 25.56 12.60 -20.59
C ALA A 15 24.40 13.48 -21.06
N GLY A 16 24.72 14.72 -21.48
CA GLY A 16 23.94 15.46 -22.49
C GLY A 16 23.06 16.59 -21.96
N ASP A 17 23.59 17.82 -22.04
CA ASP A 17 22.86 19.08 -21.95
C ASP A 17 22.10 19.36 -23.28
N VAL A 18 20.77 19.44 -23.22
CA VAL A 18 19.93 20.29 -24.10
C VAL A 18 18.69 20.75 -23.33
N GLY A 19 18.70 22.01 -22.90
CA GLY A 19 17.58 22.97 -23.05
C GLY A 19 16.25 22.72 -22.32
N GLU A 20 16.01 23.51 -21.27
CA GLU A 20 14.71 24.08 -20.83
C GLU A 20 13.45 23.18 -20.81
N GLU A 21 13.31 22.31 -19.80
CA GLU A 21 11.99 21.80 -19.35
C GLU A 21 11.97 21.26 -17.90
N ASN A 22 12.97 21.56 -17.06
CA ASN A 22 13.17 20.83 -15.81
C ASN A 22 12.76 21.55 -14.51
N THR A 23 11.98 22.64 -14.58
CA THR A 23 11.65 23.46 -13.39
C THR A 23 10.28 23.17 -12.77
N THR A 24 9.47 22.28 -13.35
CA THR A 24 8.08 22.05 -12.90
C THR A 24 7.87 20.72 -12.16
N LEU A 25 8.69 19.71 -12.40
CA LEU A 25 8.56 18.39 -11.76
C LEU A 25 8.99 18.38 -10.29
N SER A 26 9.93 19.25 -9.90
CA SER A 26 10.46 19.32 -8.53
C SER A 26 9.49 19.91 -7.50
N ARG A 27 8.41 20.58 -7.94
CA ARG A 27 7.42 21.20 -7.04
C ARG A 27 6.40 20.22 -6.48
N PHE A 28 6.18 19.08 -7.13
CA PHE A 28 5.10 18.14 -6.79
C PHE A 28 5.59 16.81 -6.22
N CYS A 29 6.90 16.54 -6.25
CA CYS A 29 7.46 15.28 -5.78
C CYS A 29 8.48 15.58 -4.66
N PRO A 30 8.20 15.22 -3.38
CA PRO A 30 9.07 15.45 -2.21
C PRO A 30 10.42 14.70 -2.21
N GLY A 31 11.14 14.62 -3.33
CA GLY A 31 12.45 13.97 -3.41
C GLY A 31 12.42 12.45 -3.32
N TYR A 32 11.26 11.81 -3.52
CA TYR A 32 11.18 10.34 -3.56
C TYR A 32 12.02 9.79 -4.71
N THR A 33 12.92 8.87 -4.39
CA THR A 33 13.58 8.02 -5.39
C THR A 33 12.51 7.14 -6.05
N GLY A 34 12.59 6.90 -7.36
CA GLY A 34 11.48 6.46 -8.20
C GLY A 34 10.60 5.32 -7.64
N THR A 35 9.29 5.38 -7.90
CA THR A 35 8.31 4.40 -7.41
C THR A 35 8.29 3.13 -8.26
N LYS A 36 8.45 1.97 -7.63
CA LYS A 36 8.29 0.67 -8.30
C LYS A 36 6.80 0.34 -8.45
N ILE A 37 6.31 0.23 -9.69
CA ILE A 37 4.93 -0.15 -10.00
C ILE A 37 4.90 -1.56 -10.58
N GLN A 38 4.00 -2.41 -10.08
CA GLN A 38 3.82 -3.79 -10.55
C GLN A 38 2.34 -4.14 -10.68
N VAL A 39 1.99 -4.92 -11.70
CA VAL A 39 0.66 -5.51 -11.86
C VAL A 39 0.78 -7.01 -11.65
N LEU A 40 0.11 -7.52 -10.62
CA LEU A 40 0.17 -8.92 -10.21
C LEU A 40 -1.22 -9.54 -10.28
N ASN A 41 -1.30 -10.80 -10.71
CA ASN A 41 -2.55 -11.58 -10.70
C ASN A 41 -2.62 -12.45 -9.44
N VAL A 42 -2.69 -11.80 -8.28
CA VAL A 42 -2.80 -12.42 -6.95
C VAL A 42 -3.80 -11.64 -6.12
N ASP A 43 -4.24 -12.20 -5.00
CA ASP A 43 -5.12 -11.46 -4.10
C ASP A 43 -4.37 -10.35 -3.33
N THR A 44 -5.14 -9.49 -2.66
CA THR A 44 -4.61 -8.28 -2.04
C THR A 44 -3.71 -8.56 -0.84
N PHE A 45 -4.02 -9.55 -0.01
CA PHE A 45 -3.17 -9.89 1.14
C PHE A 45 -1.94 -10.67 0.70
N ASP A 46 -2.05 -11.55 -0.29
CA ASP A 46 -0.91 -12.26 -0.84
C ASP A 46 0.11 -11.29 -1.45
N ALA A 47 -0.35 -10.27 -2.20
CA ALA A 47 0.51 -9.19 -2.69
C ALA A 47 1.19 -8.42 -1.55
N GLY A 48 0.45 -8.11 -0.48
CA GLY A 48 0.98 -7.37 0.66
C GLY A 48 2.03 -8.15 1.45
N ILE A 49 1.81 -9.44 1.68
CA ILE A 49 2.76 -10.34 2.35
C ILE A 49 4.03 -10.49 1.51
N GLN A 50 3.89 -10.64 0.19
CA GLN A 50 5.03 -10.69 -0.72
C GLN A 50 5.86 -9.41 -0.66
N GLU A 51 5.22 -8.24 -0.64
CA GLU A 51 5.94 -6.96 -0.53
C GLU A 51 6.65 -6.81 0.83
N LEU A 52 5.98 -7.14 1.93
CA LEU A 52 6.58 -7.09 3.26
C LEU A 52 7.83 -7.99 3.33
N SER A 53 7.75 -9.18 2.72
CA SER A 53 8.86 -10.12 2.62
C SER A 53 10.01 -9.59 1.76
N ASN A 54 9.70 -8.89 0.67
CA ASN A 54 10.71 -8.24 -0.20
C ASN A 54 11.43 -7.11 0.53
N ASN A 55 10.71 -6.30 1.30
CA ASN A 55 11.26 -5.18 2.07
C ASN A 55 12.11 -5.66 3.26
N SER A 56 11.75 -6.81 3.85
CA SER A 56 12.49 -7.43 4.95
C SER A 56 13.82 -8.06 4.55
N ASN A 57 14.15 -8.13 3.25
CA ASN A 57 15.45 -8.61 2.78
C ASN A 57 16.40 -7.42 2.53
N PRO A 58 17.27 -7.06 3.50
CA PRO A 58 18.25 -5.99 3.32
C PRO A 58 19.32 -6.43 2.30
N SER A 59 19.04 -6.21 1.02
CA SER A 59 20.02 -6.34 -0.06
C SER A 59 20.82 -5.05 -0.25
N SER A 60 21.17 -4.39 0.86
CA SER A 60 22.06 -3.23 0.87
C SER A 60 23.17 -3.44 1.89
N THR A 61 24.35 -3.70 1.37
CA THR A 61 25.64 -3.78 2.04
C THR A 61 26.04 -2.40 2.58
N THR A 62 25.43 -1.94 3.67
CA THR A 62 25.96 -0.80 4.44
C THR A 62 25.55 -0.95 5.89
N MET A 63 26.55 -1.24 6.72
CA MET A 63 26.48 -1.38 8.17
C MET A 63 25.91 -0.12 8.82
N THR A 64 24.59 -0.05 8.94
CA THR A 64 23.88 0.89 9.80
C THR A 64 22.65 0.14 10.29
N GLU A 65 22.44 0.13 11.60
CA GLU A 65 21.39 -0.54 12.39
C GLU A 65 20.20 -1.16 11.62
N PRO A 66 19.73 -2.37 12.01
CA PRO A 66 18.58 -3.01 11.39
C PRO A 66 17.35 -2.11 11.48
N THR A 67 17.02 -1.44 10.37
CA THR A 67 15.81 -0.63 10.27
C THR A 67 14.63 -1.58 10.13
N PRO A 68 13.57 -1.45 10.95
CA PRO A 68 12.40 -2.30 10.82
C PRO A 68 11.78 -2.13 9.42
N PRO A 69 11.28 -3.21 8.80
CA PRO A 69 10.67 -3.12 7.48
C PRO A 69 9.51 -2.13 7.49
N ALA A 70 9.38 -1.33 6.43
CA ALA A 70 8.31 -0.36 6.32
C ALA A 70 6.94 -1.08 6.28
N PRO A 71 5.92 -0.58 7.01
CA PRO A 71 4.60 -1.21 7.03
C PRO A 71 3.94 -1.15 5.66
N VAL A 72 3.28 -2.24 5.27
CA VAL A 72 2.51 -2.31 4.02
C VAL A 72 1.08 -1.81 4.26
N ALA A 73 0.64 -0.85 3.45
CA ALA A 73 -0.74 -0.38 3.44
C ALA A 73 -1.53 -1.08 2.31
N VAL A 74 -2.76 -1.48 2.62
CA VAL A 74 -3.67 -2.17 1.72
C VAL A 74 -4.95 -1.35 1.58
N LEU A 75 -5.40 -1.14 0.35
CA LEU A 75 -6.69 -0.50 0.07
C LEU A 75 -7.83 -1.52 0.16
N ASN A 76 -8.82 -1.25 1.01
CA ASN A 76 -10.12 -1.93 1.00
C ASN A 76 -11.08 -1.19 0.06
N MET A 77 -11.66 -1.88 -0.93
CA MET A 77 -12.76 -1.36 -1.76
C MET A 77 -14.07 -1.51 -0.99
N ALA A 78 -14.16 -0.73 0.10
CA ALA A 78 -15.23 -0.85 1.09
C ALA A 78 -16.59 -0.40 0.53
N SER A 79 -17.66 -1.03 1.02
CA SER A 79 -19.00 -0.51 0.87
C SER A 79 -19.18 0.80 1.64
N ASP A 80 -19.88 1.78 1.06
CA ASP A 80 -20.19 3.05 1.74
C ASP A 80 -21.33 2.91 2.77
N PHE A 81 -22.08 1.80 2.71
CA PHE A 81 -23.33 1.62 3.46
C PHE A 81 -23.29 0.45 4.45
N ALA A 82 -22.52 -0.60 4.16
CA ALA A 82 -22.53 -1.85 4.93
C ALA A 82 -21.14 -2.19 5.48
N LEU A 83 -21.07 -2.56 6.76
CA LEU A 83 -19.85 -3.01 7.41
C LEU A 83 -19.31 -4.30 6.77
N GLY A 84 -18.19 -4.22 6.05
CA GLY A 84 -17.52 -5.41 5.50
C GLY A 84 -18.35 -6.16 4.43
N GLY A 85 -19.36 -5.50 3.86
CA GLY A 85 -20.28 -6.09 2.89
C GLY A 85 -21.09 -7.29 3.43
N GLU A 86 -21.48 -8.20 2.53
CA GLU A 86 -22.17 -9.46 2.88
C GLU A 86 -21.17 -10.62 3.01
N TRP A 87 -20.06 -10.42 3.73
CA TRP A 87 -19.01 -11.44 3.82
C TRP A 87 -19.48 -12.76 4.44
N LEU A 88 -20.48 -12.70 5.34
CA LEU A 88 -21.20 -13.85 5.91
C LEU A 88 -22.19 -14.50 4.93
N GLY A 89 -22.67 -13.75 3.92
CA GLY A 89 -23.62 -14.20 2.90
C GLY A 89 -22.97 -14.92 1.72
N GLY A 90 -21.65 -15.10 1.72
CA GLY A 90 -20.92 -15.75 0.63
C GLY A 90 -20.61 -14.83 -0.56
N ALA A 91 -20.73 -13.51 -0.39
CA ALA A 91 -20.33 -12.56 -1.42
C ALA A 91 -18.83 -12.71 -1.76
N ARG A 92 -18.54 -12.61 -3.06
CA ARG A 92 -17.20 -12.74 -3.65
C ARG A 92 -16.74 -11.41 -4.22
N ALA A 93 -16.45 -10.46 -3.34
CA ALA A 93 -15.70 -9.26 -3.68
C ALA A 93 -14.43 -9.17 -2.83
N GLN A 94 -13.64 -8.13 -3.12
CA GLN A 94 -12.34 -7.93 -2.49
C GLN A 94 -12.49 -7.60 -1.00
N GLU A 95 -13.44 -6.74 -0.63
CA GLU A 95 -13.72 -6.40 0.77
C GLU A 95 -14.04 -7.63 1.61
N GLU A 96 -14.89 -8.54 1.10
CA GLU A 96 -15.29 -9.73 1.85
C GLU A 96 -14.12 -10.72 1.99
N ALA A 97 -13.23 -10.79 1.00
CA ALA A 97 -11.99 -11.56 1.13
C ALA A 97 -11.08 -10.99 2.22
N LEU A 98 -10.96 -9.65 2.30
CA LEU A 98 -10.19 -8.98 3.37
C LEU A 98 -10.83 -9.23 4.74
N CYS A 99 -12.15 -9.11 4.84
CA CYS A 99 -12.90 -9.31 6.08
C CYS A 99 -12.82 -10.76 6.61
N ARG A 100 -12.81 -11.76 5.72
CA ARG A 100 -12.71 -13.18 6.10
C ARG A 100 -11.32 -13.59 6.60
N ARG A 101 -10.26 -12.94 6.12
CA ARG A 101 -8.87 -13.33 6.37
C ARG A 101 -8.14 -12.44 7.38
N SER A 102 -8.82 -11.48 7.99
CA SER A 102 -8.14 -10.53 8.87
C SER A 102 -9.00 -10.01 10.01
N THR A 103 -8.34 -9.32 10.94
CA THR A 103 -9.01 -8.59 12.03
C THR A 103 -9.62 -7.26 11.59
N LEU A 104 -9.66 -6.95 10.28
CA LEU A 104 -10.25 -5.72 9.74
C LEU A 104 -11.70 -5.53 10.23
N THR A 105 -12.48 -6.60 10.30
CA THR A 105 -13.88 -6.58 10.77
C THR A 105 -14.03 -6.03 12.18
N VAL A 106 -13.03 -6.22 13.05
CA VAL A 106 -13.02 -5.71 14.44
C VAL A 106 -12.77 -4.20 14.46
N SER A 107 -12.04 -3.68 13.48
CA SER A 107 -11.74 -2.24 13.38
C SER A 107 -12.90 -1.41 12.84
N LEU A 108 -13.82 -2.02 12.08
CA LEU A 108 -14.96 -1.35 11.49
C LEU A 108 -16.08 -1.18 12.52
N LYS A 109 -16.49 0.08 12.76
CA LYS A 109 -17.58 0.43 13.69
C LYS A 109 -18.79 0.91 12.90
N GLN A 110 -20.00 0.54 13.36
CA GLN A 110 -21.25 0.99 12.74
C GLN A 110 -21.35 2.52 12.65
N SER A 111 -20.75 3.25 13.60
CA SER A 111 -20.72 4.71 13.62
C SER A 111 -19.98 5.35 12.44
N PHE A 112 -19.18 4.59 11.69
CA PHE A 112 -18.51 5.10 10.49
C PHE A 112 -19.43 5.15 9.26
N TYR A 113 -20.62 4.53 9.35
CA TYR A 113 -21.52 4.35 8.21
C TYR A 113 -22.82 5.16 8.39
N PRO A 114 -23.39 5.71 7.30
CA PRO A 114 -22.84 5.70 5.95
C PRO A 114 -21.61 6.60 5.82
N THR A 115 -20.60 6.11 5.10
CA THR A 115 -19.33 6.82 4.95
C THR A 115 -19.49 7.97 3.93
N PRO A 116 -19.10 9.22 4.26
CA PRO A 116 -19.10 10.31 3.28
C PRO A 116 -18.16 10.02 2.10
N ALA A 117 -18.50 10.50 0.90
CA ALA A 117 -17.73 10.24 -0.33
C ALA A 117 -16.25 10.70 -0.28
N ASN A 118 -15.90 11.61 0.62
CA ASN A 118 -14.56 12.13 0.83
C ASN A 118 -13.91 11.66 2.14
N ALA A 119 -14.50 10.66 2.81
CA ALA A 119 -13.97 10.10 4.04
C ALA A 119 -13.11 8.86 3.77
N VAL A 120 -12.18 8.58 4.69
CA VAL A 120 -11.34 7.38 4.68
C VAL A 120 -11.28 6.79 6.09
N ILE A 121 -11.32 5.46 6.18
CA ILE A 121 -11.13 4.73 7.43
C ILE A 121 -9.74 4.12 7.41
N TYR A 122 -8.92 4.48 8.39
CA TYR A 122 -7.59 3.90 8.57
C TYR A 122 -7.60 2.90 9.72
N SER A 123 -7.29 1.64 9.41
CA SER A 123 -7.18 0.55 10.39
C SER A 123 -5.71 0.17 10.56
N HIS A 124 -5.16 0.50 11.73
CA HIS A 124 -3.78 0.16 12.08
C HIS A 124 -3.66 -1.27 12.64
N ALA A 125 -2.50 -1.91 12.44
CA ALA A 125 -2.16 -3.21 13.00
C ALA A 125 -3.21 -4.32 12.73
N VAL A 126 -3.73 -4.37 11.50
CA VAL A 126 -4.62 -5.44 11.04
C VAL A 126 -3.82 -6.74 10.94
N MET A 127 -4.27 -7.78 11.64
CA MET A 127 -3.67 -9.12 11.60
C MET A 127 -4.31 -9.93 10.49
N ILE A 128 -3.49 -10.66 9.74
CA ILE A 128 -3.91 -11.54 8.63
C ILE A 128 -3.65 -12.99 9.06
N PHE A 129 -4.56 -13.91 8.73
CA PHE A 129 -4.47 -15.34 9.04
C PHE A 129 -4.47 -16.22 7.79
#